data_AF-A0A7C7EMZ9-F1
#
_entry.id   AF-A0A7C7EMZ9-F1
#
_cell.length_a   1.000
_cell.length_b   1.000
_cell.length_c   1.000
_cell.angle_alpha   90.00
_cell.angle_beta   90.00
_cell.angle_gamma   90.00
#
_symmetry.space_group_name_H-M   'P 1'
#
loop_
_entity.id
_entity.type
_entity.pdbx_description
1 polymer ?
#
loop_
_entity_poly.entity_id
_entity_poly.type
_entity_poly.pdbx_seq_one_letter_code
_entity_poly.pdbx_strand_id
1 'polypeptide(L)'
;MRYKSILLTICLFLLLMPGCAVNDNNTDDGIPEKEEEEYGKYSHNGRIVKVDKGGFHVQSDEKVDFFNVDEEKMGNFYVGEYVRLSPKNGDVYDVVLDEEFDYTSVMKADLFDENERLDLRVEKISRDQTGTMRISGIAADNKEYDVITDADTITNFAYSTLKVNDEVSVYPKNISDGTPSRVEAKALIKKID
;
A
#
# COMPACT_ATOMS: atom_id res chain seq x y z
N MET A 1 -52.06 -4.54 -46.34
CA MET A 1 -52.30 -3.12 -45.97
C MET A 1 -52.44 -3.10 -44.45
N ARG A 2 -51.38 -2.82 -43.68
CA ARG A 2 -50.97 -1.50 -43.13
C ARG A 2 -52.11 -0.76 -42.41
N TYR A 3 -51.91 -0.49 -41.11
CA TYR A 3 -52.26 0.66 -40.23
C TYR A 3 -52.42 0.14 -38.79
N LYS A 4 -51.38 0.14 -37.93
CA LYS A 4 -50.81 1.22 -37.08
C LYS A 4 -51.76 1.78 -35.99
N SER A 5 -51.45 1.39 -34.75
CA SER A 5 -51.33 2.14 -33.48
C SER A 5 -52.33 3.24 -33.09
N ILE A 6 -52.95 3.09 -31.90
CA ILE A 6 -53.59 4.08 -30.99
C ILE A 6 -53.94 3.28 -29.71
N LEU A 7 -53.86 3.72 -28.45
CA LEU A 7 -53.28 4.88 -27.77
C LEU A 7 -53.37 4.56 -26.25
N LEU A 8 -52.34 4.97 -25.53
CA LEU A 8 -52.10 4.95 -24.09
C LEU A 8 -52.98 5.97 -23.36
N THR A 9 -53.65 5.63 -22.25
CA THR A 9 -53.91 6.51 -21.07
C THR A 9 -54.85 5.86 -20.03
N ILE A 10 -54.33 5.36 -18.90
CA ILE A 10 -55.03 5.32 -17.60
C ILE A 10 -54.01 5.51 -16.48
N CYS A 11 -54.18 6.59 -15.71
CA CYS A 11 -53.89 6.78 -14.27
C CYS A 11 -53.44 8.23 -14.00
N LEU A 12 -54.39 9.15 -14.20
CA LEU A 12 -54.42 10.43 -13.50
C LEU A 12 -55.48 10.29 -12.40
N PHE A 13 -55.06 10.14 -11.14
CA PHE A 13 -55.78 10.61 -9.96
C PHE A 13 -54.86 10.41 -8.76
N LEU A 14 -54.34 11.50 -8.20
CA LEU A 14 -54.56 11.85 -6.79
C LEU A 14 -54.01 13.26 -6.55
N LEU A 15 -54.97 14.17 -6.45
CA LEU A 15 -54.87 15.51 -5.89
C LEU A 15 -54.43 15.44 -4.43
N LEU A 16 -53.43 16.21 -4.03
CA LEU A 16 -53.41 16.85 -2.70
C LEU A 16 -52.86 18.28 -2.81
N MET A 17 -53.50 19.12 -2.00
CA MET A 17 -53.59 20.59 -1.98
C MET A 17 -52.36 21.29 -1.35
N PRO A 18 -52.31 22.64 -1.31
CA PRO A 18 -51.08 23.43 -1.22
C PRO A 18 -50.70 23.86 0.20
N GLY A 19 -49.43 24.28 0.33
CA GLY A 19 -49.04 25.39 1.20
C GLY A 19 -48.32 25.01 2.48
N CYS A 20 -47.02 25.32 2.54
CA CYS A 20 -46.45 26.26 3.51
C CYS A 20 -44.97 26.47 3.18
N ALA A 21 -44.63 27.65 2.66
CA ALA A 21 -43.28 28.16 2.77
C ALA A 21 -43.13 28.76 4.17
N VAL A 22 -42.17 28.26 4.95
CA VAL A 22 -41.50 29.01 6.00
C VAL A 22 -40.01 28.97 5.66
N ASN A 23 -39.47 30.17 5.47
CA ASN A 23 -38.07 30.46 5.28
C ASN A 23 -37.44 30.56 6.68
N ASP A 24 -36.54 29.62 7.01
CA ASP A 24 -35.62 29.77 8.13
C ASP A 24 -34.19 29.62 7.58
N ASN A 25 -33.52 30.78 7.47
CA ASN A 25 -32.08 30.84 7.32
C ASN A 25 -31.45 30.27 8.60
N ASN A 26 -30.81 29.11 8.50
CA ASN A 26 -29.75 28.71 9.42
C ASN A 26 -28.62 28.07 8.61
N THR A 27 -27.48 28.73 8.68
CA THR A 27 -26.16 28.24 8.31
C THR A 27 -25.90 26.90 8.99
N ASP A 28 -25.71 25.85 8.20
CA ASP A 28 -24.94 24.69 8.63
C ASP A 28 -24.07 24.30 7.44
N ASP A 29 -22.76 24.57 7.56
CA ASP A 29 -21.74 24.14 6.62
C ASP A 29 -21.72 22.61 6.67
N GLY A 30 -22.56 21.99 5.84
CA GLY A 30 -22.56 20.56 5.61
C GLY A 30 -21.15 20.14 5.19
N ILE A 31 -20.47 19.47 6.10
CA ILE A 31 -19.27 18.66 5.84
C ILE A 31 -19.53 17.94 4.51
N PRO A 32 -18.69 18.07 3.48
CA PRO A 32 -18.93 17.34 2.24
C PRO A 32 -18.98 15.87 2.62
N GLU A 33 -20.13 15.23 2.36
CA GLU A 33 -20.29 13.79 2.49
C GLU A 33 -19.09 13.18 1.78
N LYS A 34 -18.22 12.57 2.58
CA LYS A 34 -17.10 11.79 2.07
C LYS A 34 -17.77 10.72 1.23
N GLU A 35 -17.65 10.83 -0.10
CA GLU A 35 -18.13 9.80 -1.02
C GLU A 35 -17.61 8.47 -0.47
N GLU A 36 -18.52 7.63 0.04
CA GLU A 36 -18.19 6.28 0.42
C GLU A 36 -17.76 5.59 -0.88
N GLU A 37 -16.44 5.38 -1.04
CA GLU A 37 -15.90 4.68 -2.19
C GLU A 37 -16.64 3.34 -2.31
N GLU A 38 -17.36 3.17 -3.43
CA GLU A 38 -18.05 1.94 -3.76
C GLU A 38 -16.98 0.84 -3.89
N TYR A 39 -16.84 0.04 -2.83
CA TYR A 39 -15.89 -1.06 -2.70
C TYR A 39 -16.04 -2.06 -3.87
N GLY A 40 -15.27 -1.83 -4.93
CA GLY A 40 -14.94 -2.83 -5.92
C GLY A 40 -14.03 -3.88 -5.28
N LYS A 41 -14.64 -4.92 -4.67
CA LYS A 41 -14.00 -6.09 -4.05
C LYS A 41 -12.71 -6.48 -4.81
N TYR A 42 -11.56 -6.33 -4.16
CA TYR A 42 -10.25 -6.71 -4.70
C TYR A 42 -10.30 -8.12 -5.30
N SER A 43 -9.67 -8.31 -6.46
CA SER A 43 -9.66 -9.60 -7.15
C SER A 43 -8.43 -10.44 -6.79
N HIS A 44 -7.35 -9.80 -6.38
CA HIS A 44 -6.10 -10.46 -5.98
C HIS A 44 -5.45 -9.71 -4.81
N ASN A 45 -4.69 -10.44 -3.99
CA ASN A 45 -3.85 -9.89 -2.94
C ASN A 45 -2.58 -10.73 -2.80
N GLY A 46 -1.49 -10.11 -2.39
CA GLY A 46 -0.22 -10.82 -2.25
C GLY A 46 0.98 -9.90 -2.04
N ARG A 47 2.16 -10.50 -1.99
CA ARG A 47 3.44 -9.80 -1.77
C ARG A 47 4.08 -9.43 -3.10
N ILE A 48 4.51 -8.18 -3.27
CA ILE A 48 5.31 -7.77 -4.42
C ILE A 48 6.69 -8.45 -4.32
N VAL A 49 6.99 -9.38 -5.23
CA VAL A 49 8.29 -10.08 -5.24
C VAL A 49 9.25 -9.52 -6.28
N LYS A 50 8.74 -8.77 -7.26
CA LYS A 50 9.54 -8.08 -8.28
C LYS A 50 8.77 -6.92 -8.90
N VAL A 51 9.49 -5.85 -9.23
CA VAL A 51 8.98 -4.74 -10.03
C VAL A 51 9.65 -4.80 -11.40
N ASP A 52 8.84 -4.82 -12.46
CA ASP A 52 9.30 -4.71 -13.85
C ASP A 52 8.69 -3.46 -14.48
N LYS A 53 9.08 -3.12 -15.71
CA LYS A 53 8.43 -2.02 -16.41
C LYS A 53 6.94 -2.31 -16.62
N GLY A 54 6.08 -1.40 -16.16
CA GLY A 54 4.63 -1.46 -16.38
C GLY A 54 3.86 -2.41 -15.45
N GLY A 55 4.49 -2.99 -14.43
CA GLY A 55 3.74 -3.81 -13.48
C GLY A 55 4.54 -4.47 -12.36
N PHE A 56 3.81 -5.25 -11.56
CA PHE A 56 4.35 -6.01 -10.43
C PHE A 56 4.21 -7.51 -10.66
N HIS A 57 5.22 -8.26 -10.25
CA HIS A 57 5.07 -9.68 -9.97
C HIS A 57 4.62 -9.81 -8.52
N VAL A 58 3.41 -10.34 -8.33
CA VAL A 58 2.80 -10.50 -7.02
C VAL A 58 2.67 -11.97 -6.70
N GLN A 59 3.21 -12.35 -5.55
CA GLN A 59 3.12 -13.70 -5.01
C GLN A 59 1.87 -13.85 -4.14
N SER A 60 1.01 -14.79 -4.51
CA SER A 60 -0.16 -15.23 -3.74
C SER A 60 -0.02 -16.73 -3.51
N ASP A 61 0.08 -17.16 -2.25
CA ASP A 61 0.43 -18.53 -1.86
C ASP A 61 1.72 -19.01 -2.58
N GLU A 62 1.63 -20.08 -3.37
CA GLU A 62 2.74 -20.67 -4.12
C GLU A 62 2.83 -20.17 -5.58
N LYS A 63 2.00 -19.20 -5.97
CA LYS A 63 1.94 -18.68 -7.35
C LYS A 63 2.46 -17.26 -7.42
N VAL A 64 3.09 -16.94 -8.54
CA VAL A 64 3.54 -15.58 -8.88
C VAL A 64 2.90 -15.21 -10.21
N ASP A 65 2.10 -14.14 -10.19
CA ASP A 65 1.43 -13.60 -11.38
C ASP A 65 1.89 -12.17 -11.63
N PHE A 66 1.90 -11.76 -12.91
CA PHE A 66 2.25 -10.39 -13.30
C PHE A 66 0.99 -9.55 -13.52
N PHE A 67 0.96 -8.37 -12.90
CA PHE A 67 -0.16 -7.42 -12.97
C PHE A 67 0.31 -6.11 -13.57
N ASN A 68 -0.35 -5.67 -14.64
CA ASN A 68 -0.09 -4.36 -15.24
C ASN A 68 -0.58 -3.26 -14.31
N VAL A 69 0.28 -2.32 -13.98
CA VAL A 69 0.00 -1.19 -13.08
C VAL A 69 0.59 0.07 -13.70
N ASP A 70 -0.13 1.20 -13.59
CA ASP A 70 0.35 2.50 -14.08
C ASP A 70 1.70 2.87 -13.41
N GLU A 71 2.72 3.22 -14.21
CA GLU A 71 4.08 3.53 -13.72
C GLU A 71 4.09 4.63 -12.64
N GLU A 72 3.17 5.59 -12.72
CA GLU A 72 3.01 6.64 -11.72
C GLU A 72 2.62 6.08 -10.34
N LYS A 73 1.71 5.09 -10.29
CA LYS A 73 1.33 4.43 -9.04
C LYS A 73 2.41 3.50 -8.53
N MET A 74 3.15 2.86 -9.44
CA MET A 74 4.21 1.93 -9.08
C MET A 74 5.32 2.59 -8.25
N GLY A 75 5.51 3.91 -8.36
CA GLY A 75 6.46 4.70 -7.58
C GLY A 75 6.26 4.66 -6.07
N ASN A 76 5.04 4.34 -5.61
CA ASN A 76 4.64 4.42 -4.21
C ASN A 76 4.86 3.12 -3.41
N PHE A 77 5.28 2.05 -4.08
CA PHE A 77 5.40 0.72 -3.48
C PHE A 77 6.82 0.18 -3.58
N TYR A 78 7.17 -0.72 -2.66
CA TYR A 78 8.46 -1.40 -2.62
C TYR A 78 8.30 -2.91 -2.80
N VAL A 79 9.35 -3.55 -3.31
CA VAL A 79 9.47 -5.03 -3.24
C VAL A 79 9.39 -5.46 -1.77
N GLY A 80 8.61 -6.50 -1.49
CA GLY A 80 8.33 -7.05 -0.16
C GLY A 80 7.02 -6.53 0.47
N GLU A 81 6.37 -5.50 -0.10
CA GLU A 81 5.07 -5.03 0.41
C GLU A 81 3.91 -5.95 0.03
N TYR A 82 2.93 -6.04 0.93
CA TYR A 82 1.66 -6.73 0.68
C TYR A 82 0.66 -5.74 0.12
N VAL A 83 0.04 -6.11 -1.00
CA VAL A 83 -0.86 -5.25 -1.76
C VAL A 83 -2.15 -5.98 -2.14
N ARG A 84 -3.18 -5.18 -2.38
CA ARG A 84 -4.45 -5.61 -2.98
C ARG A 84 -4.60 -4.99 -4.35
N LEU A 85 -5.09 -5.79 -5.29
CA LEU A 85 -5.22 -5.43 -6.70
C LEU A 85 -6.69 -5.55 -7.11
N SER A 86 -7.19 -4.52 -7.79
CA SER A 86 -8.53 -4.50 -8.37
C SER A 86 -8.46 -4.14 -9.86
N PRO A 87 -9.31 -4.73 -10.73
CA PRO A 87 -9.32 -4.35 -12.13
C PRO A 87 -9.75 -2.88 -12.27
N LYS A 88 -8.97 -2.09 -13.02
CA LYS A 88 -9.26 -0.68 -13.27
C LYS A 88 -9.82 -0.47 -14.67
N ASN A 89 -9.09 -0.91 -15.70
CA ASN A 89 -9.54 -0.84 -17.09
C ASN A 89 -8.77 -1.86 -17.95
N GLY A 90 -9.48 -2.72 -18.67
CA GLY A 90 -8.88 -3.77 -19.48
C GLY A 90 -8.03 -4.70 -18.63
N ASP A 91 -6.73 -4.76 -18.94
CA ASP A 91 -5.73 -5.56 -18.24
C ASP A 91 -4.94 -4.76 -17.18
N VAL A 92 -5.26 -3.48 -16.98
CA VAL A 92 -4.62 -2.62 -15.98
C VAL A 92 -5.34 -2.74 -14.63
N TYR A 93 -4.54 -2.87 -13.58
CA TYR A 93 -4.98 -2.97 -12.21
C TYR A 93 -4.70 -1.69 -11.44
N ASP A 94 -5.63 -1.35 -10.54
CA ASP A 94 -5.31 -0.48 -9.43
C ASP A 94 -4.63 -1.29 -8.31
N VAL A 95 -3.78 -0.62 -7.54
CA VAL A 95 -3.00 -1.21 -6.45
C VAL A 95 -3.08 -0.32 -5.21
N VAL A 96 -3.32 -0.96 -4.07
CA VAL A 96 -3.29 -0.34 -2.74
C VAL A 96 -2.55 -1.26 -1.77
N LEU A 97 -2.11 -0.73 -0.63
CA LEU A 97 -1.56 -1.57 0.44
C LEU A 97 -2.63 -2.51 0.99
N ASP A 98 -2.23 -3.72 1.38
CA ASP A 98 -3.09 -4.61 2.15
C ASP A 98 -3.06 -4.21 3.63
N GLU A 99 -3.92 -3.25 4.01
CA GLU A 99 -4.00 -2.74 5.38
C GLU A 99 -4.45 -3.80 6.40
N GLU A 100 -5.03 -4.93 5.95
CA GLU A 100 -5.43 -6.04 6.84
C GLU A 100 -4.32 -7.08 7.00
N PHE A 101 -3.23 -7.01 6.22
CA PHE A 101 -2.12 -7.93 6.37
C PHE A 101 -1.37 -7.65 7.67
N ASP A 102 -1.34 -8.65 8.56
CA ASP A 102 -0.55 -8.60 9.79
C ASP A 102 0.92 -8.93 9.51
N TYR A 103 1.74 -7.89 9.40
CA TYR A 103 3.19 -7.99 9.22
C TYR A 103 3.91 -8.76 10.33
N THR A 104 3.33 -8.84 11.54
CA THR A 104 3.94 -9.59 12.64
C THR A 104 3.72 -11.11 12.51
N SER A 105 2.72 -11.54 11.73
CA SER A 105 2.36 -12.96 11.57
C SER A 105 3.46 -13.81 10.92
N VAL A 106 4.36 -13.18 10.15
CA VAL A 106 5.48 -13.84 9.47
C VAL A 106 6.79 -13.81 10.26
N MET A 107 6.80 -13.20 11.46
CA MET A 107 7.97 -13.15 12.33
C MET A 107 8.21 -14.48 13.03
N LYS A 108 9.46 -14.95 12.98
CA LYS A 108 9.90 -16.18 13.63
C LYS A 108 11.08 -15.88 14.55
N ALA A 109 11.13 -16.56 15.69
CA ALA A 109 12.11 -16.28 16.75
C ALA A 109 13.57 -16.46 16.29
N ASP A 110 13.83 -17.37 15.35
CA ASP A 110 15.15 -17.65 14.78
C ASP A 110 15.68 -16.54 13.85
N LEU A 111 14.84 -15.55 13.52
CA LEU A 111 15.28 -14.37 12.77
C LEU A 111 16.08 -13.40 13.64
N PHE A 112 15.95 -13.47 14.96
CA PHE A 112 16.44 -12.43 15.86
C PHE A 112 17.64 -12.92 16.68
N ASP A 113 18.85 -12.51 16.25
CA ASP A 113 20.04 -12.59 17.10
C ASP A 113 20.34 -11.18 17.64
N GLU A 114 20.08 -10.99 18.93
CA GLU A 114 20.28 -9.72 19.62
C GLU A 114 21.75 -9.27 19.63
N ASN A 115 22.71 -10.19 19.45
CA ASN A 115 24.13 -9.85 19.40
C ASN A 115 24.55 -9.25 18.05
N GLU A 116 23.79 -9.53 16.99
CA GLU A 116 24.05 -9.04 15.63
C GLU A 116 23.15 -7.86 15.24
N ARG A 117 22.22 -7.48 16.13
CA ARG A 117 21.26 -6.40 15.92
C ARG A 117 21.94 -5.05 15.74
N LEU A 118 21.51 -4.29 14.74
CA LEU A 118 21.91 -2.89 14.53
C LEU A 118 20.72 -1.98 14.82
N ASP A 119 20.86 -1.10 15.81
CA ASP A 119 19.87 -0.06 16.08
C ASP A 119 20.26 1.22 15.34
N LEU A 120 19.39 1.65 14.41
CA LEU A 120 19.65 2.76 13.50
C LEU A 120 18.52 3.79 13.56
N ARG A 121 18.88 5.06 13.44
CA ARG A 121 17.94 6.12 13.05
C ARG A 121 17.96 6.29 11.53
N VAL A 122 16.80 6.33 10.91
CA VAL A 122 16.65 6.51 9.46
C VAL A 122 17.04 7.94 9.06
N GLU A 123 18.05 8.09 8.22
CA GLU A 123 18.47 9.38 7.64
C GLU A 123 17.85 9.62 6.26
N LYS A 124 17.79 8.57 5.44
CA LYS A 124 17.26 8.66 4.08
C LYS A 124 16.63 7.34 3.66
N ILE A 125 15.51 7.45 2.97
CA ILE A 125 14.85 6.33 2.31
C ILE A 125 14.97 6.55 0.81
N SER A 126 15.31 5.51 0.08
CA SER A 126 15.36 5.53 -1.38
C SER A 126 14.90 4.20 -1.95
N ARG A 127 14.64 4.22 -3.25
CA ARG A 127 14.24 3.06 -4.04
C ARG A 127 15.26 2.85 -5.13
N ASP A 128 15.74 1.62 -5.31
CA ASP A 128 16.61 1.31 -6.44
C ASP A 128 15.82 1.04 -7.72
N GLN A 129 16.54 0.72 -8.81
CA GLN A 129 15.93 0.48 -10.12
C GLN A 129 15.08 -0.81 -10.17
N THR A 130 15.24 -1.71 -9.21
CA THR A 130 14.47 -2.96 -9.10
C THR A 130 13.23 -2.81 -8.22
N GLY A 131 13.03 -1.61 -7.66
CA GLY A 131 11.94 -1.30 -6.78
C GLY A 131 12.20 -1.66 -5.31
N THR A 132 13.42 -2.05 -4.98
CA THR A 132 13.85 -2.46 -3.65
C THR A 132 14.12 -1.25 -2.76
N MET A 133 13.75 -1.33 -1.48
CA MET A 133 14.03 -0.27 -0.51
C MET A 133 15.50 -0.27 -0.11
N ARG A 134 16.08 0.95 -0.09
CA ARG A 134 17.39 1.24 0.50
C ARG A 134 17.26 2.30 1.58
N ILE A 135 17.84 2.02 2.75
CA ILE A 135 17.80 2.91 3.91
C ILE A 135 19.23 3.32 4.24
N SER A 136 19.48 4.63 4.23
CA SER A 136 20.65 5.20 4.90
C SER A 136 20.30 5.36 6.37
N GLY A 137 21.01 4.66 7.25
CA GLY A 137 20.80 4.70 8.69
C GLY A 137 22.08 5.10 9.43
N ILE A 138 21.92 5.71 10.59
CA ILE A 138 23.02 6.07 11.48
C ILE A 138 22.82 5.44 12.85
N ALA A 139 23.86 4.79 13.37
CA ALA A 139 23.86 4.22 14.72
C ALA A 139 24.24 5.27 15.77
N ALA A 140 24.06 4.95 17.05
CA ALA A 140 24.34 5.85 18.17
C ALA A 140 25.81 6.28 18.28
N ASP A 141 26.74 5.48 17.74
CA ASP A 141 28.17 5.77 17.65
C ASP A 141 28.54 6.62 16.42
N ASN A 142 27.54 7.12 15.68
CA ASN A 142 27.65 7.84 14.41
C ASN A 142 28.17 7.01 13.23
N LYS A 143 28.21 5.68 13.34
CA LYS A 143 28.53 4.83 12.19
C LYS A 143 27.36 4.80 11.20
N GLU A 144 27.68 5.00 9.93
CA GLU A 144 26.71 5.02 8.83
C GLU A 144 26.56 3.64 8.19
N TYR A 145 25.31 3.32 7.85
CA TYR A 145 24.92 2.06 7.23
C TYR A 145 24.01 2.29 6.02
N ASP A 146 24.23 1.48 4.99
CA ASP A 146 23.38 1.38 3.80
C ASP A 146 22.68 0.03 3.84
N VAL A 147 21.45 0.04 4.34
CA VAL A 147 20.61 -1.15 4.53
C VAL A 147 19.81 -1.41 3.27
N ILE A 148 19.87 -2.64 2.79
CA ILE A 148 19.22 -3.10 1.58
C ILE A 148 18.25 -4.22 1.97
N THR A 149 17.02 -4.07 1.52
CA THR A 149 15.95 -5.05 1.69
C THR A 149 15.87 -5.97 0.47
N ASP A 150 15.08 -7.01 0.54
CA ASP A 150 14.62 -7.78 -0.61
C ASP A 150 13.17 -8.26 -0.36
N ALA A 151 12.62 -9.07 -1.26
CA ALA A 151 11.26 -9.58 -1.13
C ALA A 151 11.05 -10.44 0.12
N ASP A 152 12.11 -11.04 0.66
CA ASP A 152 12.09 -11.97 1.78
C ASP A 152 12.54 -11.32 3.10
N THR A 153 13.00 -10.08 3.08
CA THR A 153 13.23 -9.29 4.30
C THR A 153 11.93 -9.19 5.10
N ILE A 154 11.95 -9.66 6.35
CA ILE A 154 10.78 -9.65 7.23
C ILE A 154 10.65 -8.32 7.97
N THR A 155 9.45 -7.73 8.02
CA THR A 155 9.18 -6.46 8.72
C THR A 155 7.93 -6.52 9.59
N ASN A 156 7.79 -5.60 10.56
CA ASN A 156 6.52 -5.36 11.29
C ASN A 156 5.69 -4.23 10.67
N PHE A 157 6.03 -3.78 9.46
CA PHE A 157 5.41 -2.62 8.83
C PHE A 157 5.49 -2.70 7.30
N ALA A 158 4.56 -2.04 6.62
CA ALA A 158 4.66 -1.80 5.18
C ALA A 158 5.75 -0.76 4.90
N TYR A 159 6.69 -1.05 4.00
CA TYR A 159 7.85 -0.22 3.71
C TYR A 159 7.50 1.27 3.46
N SER A 160 6.47 1.54 2.69
CA SER A 160 5.94 2.87 2.37
C SER A 160 5.53 3.71 3.59
N THR A 161 5.36 3.09 4.76
CA THR A 161 5.02 3.77 6.02
C THR A 161 6.23 4.21 6.84
N LEU A 162 7.44 3.81 6.44
CA LEU A 162 8.69 4.23 7.08
C LEU A 162 8.98 5.69 6.74
N LYS A 163 9.46 6.44 7.73
CA LYS A 163 9.79 7.86 7.60
C LYS A 163 11.22 8.13 8.03
N VAL A 164 11.77 9.22 7.51
CA VAL A 164 13.03 9.78 8.03
C VAL A 164 12.85 10.11 9.51
N ASN A 165 13.88 9.83 10.30
CA ASN A 165 13.95 9.87 11.75
C ASN A 165 13.24 8.75 12.50
N ASP A 166 12.55 7.82 11.84
CA ASP A 166 12.11 6.60 12.52
C ASP A 166 13.32 5.83 13.07
N GLU A 167 13.15 5.17 14.21
CA GLU A 167 14.12 4.21 14.71
C GLU A 167 13.79 2.80 14.23
N VAL A 168 14.82 2.08 13.79
CA VAL A 168 14.70 0.70 13.33
C VAL A 168 15.76 -0.18 13.96
N SER A 169 15.39 -1.43 14.26
CA SER A 169 16.33 -2.49 14.56
C SER A 169 16.48 -3.37 13.32
N VAL A 170 17.71 -3.44 12.79
CA VAL A 170 18.07 -4.24 11.62
C VAL A 170 18.72 -5.53 12.10
N TYR A 171 18.23 -6.65 11.60
CA TYR A 171 18.86 -7.95 11.78
C TYR A 171 19.54 -8.34 10.47
N PRO A 172 20.87 -8.35 10.42
CA PRO A 172 21.60 -8.59 9.19
C PRO A 172 21.50 -10.07 8.77
N LYS A 173 21.49 -10.28 7.45
CA LYS A 173 21.90 -11.54 6.82
C LYS A 173 23.40 -11.53 6.54
N ASN A 174 23.91 -10.37 6.12
CA ASN A 174 25.30 -10.14 5.81
C ASN A 174 25.64 -8.66 6.03
N ILE A 175 26.87 -8.40 6.47
CA ILE A 175 27.43 -7.06 6.55
C ILE A 175 28.73 -7.04 5.76
N SER A 176 28.82 -6.13 4.80
CA SER A 176 30.06 -5.87 4.06
C SER A 176 30.74 -4.61 4.59
N ASP A 177 32.07 -4.70 4.73
CA ASP A 177 32.89 -3.55 5.10
C ASP A 177 32.77 -2.41 4.07
N GLY A 178 32.78 -1.17 4.57
CA GLY A 178 32.65 0.04 3.76
C GLY A 178 32.28 1.25 4.59
N THR A 179 32.29 2.42 3.95
CA THR A 179 31.82 3.69 4.52
C THR A 179 30.88 4.36 3.52
N PRO A 180 29.54 4.24 3.67
CA PRO A 180 28.84 3.51 4.74
C PRO A 180 29.01 1.98 4.63
N SER A 181 28.85 1.27 5.75
CA SER A 181 28.86 -0.20 5.75
C SER A 181 27.57 -0.72 5.14
N ARG A 182 27.65 -1.74 4.27
CA ARG A 182 26.48 -2.25 3.55
C ARG A 182 25.86 -3.42 4.31
N VAL A 183 24.55 -3.38 4.52
CA VAL A 183 23.81 -4.38 5.29
C VAL A 183 22.72 -4.98 4.41
N GLU A 184 22.76 -6.30 4.20
CA GLU A 184 21.65 -7.04 3.62
C GLU A 184 20.74 -7.47 4.76
N ALA A 185 19.49 -6.99 4.78
CA ALA A 185 18.59 -7.20 5.89
C ALA A 185 17.87 -8.55 5.79
N LYS A 186 17.97 -9.35 6.86
CA LYS A 186 17.10 -10.52 7.07
C LYS A 186 15.76 -10.08 7.66
N ALA A 187 15.80 -9.16 8.63
CA ALA A 187 14.61 -8.54 9.19
C ALA A 187 14.85 -7.07 9.53
N LEU A 188 13.78 -6.28 9.51
CA LEU A 188 13.78 -4.87 9.83
C LEU A 188 12.57 -4.54 10.69
N ILE A 189 12.82 -4.15 11.94
CA ILE A 189 11.77 -3.84 12.92
C ILE A 189 11.71 -2.33 13.11
N LYS A 190 10.59 -1.71 12.76
CA LYS A 190 10.31 -0.33 13.13
C LYS A 190 9.91 -0.28 14.60
N LYS A 191 10.61 0.54 15.39
CA LYS A 191 10.26 0.78 16.78
C LYS A 191 9.00 1.63 16.84
N ILE A 192 8.07 1.25 17.70
CA ILE A 192 6.86 2.01 17.98
C ILE A 192 7.09 2.66 19.34
N ASP A 193 7.08 3.99 19.36
CA ASP A 193 7.13 4.78 20.59
C ASP A 193 5.81 4.70 21.37
#